data_AF-A0AAI8QHL3-F1
#
_entry.id   AF-A0AAI8QHL3-F1
#
_cell.length_a   1.000
_cell.length_b   1.000
_cell.length_c   1.000
_cell.angle_alpha   90.00
_cell.angle_beta   90.00
_cell.angle_gamma   90.00
#
_symmetry.space_group_name_H-M   'P 1'
#
loop_
_entity.id
_entity.type
_entity.pdbx_description
1 polymer ?
#
loop_
_entity_poly.entity_id
_entity_poly.type
_entity_poly.pdbx_seq_one_letter_code
_entity_poly.pdbx_strand_id
1 'polypeptide(L)'
;MNDIKEKIYTEQNINGADVTPSYQQVGIQEIAKALQIDETNIRYSIDIFEISPRLPTNHNNETTQPSQQNKLQIKDFNALLLYQYKLLFRQCEFNVSLSINYGLKCRQVAFYDCAFNDKWLIKNLSVDDTFSMENCTFNKDVDFSNGKFLNNVYFNNSHFKGYADFHECEFEKTACFYGATFDNPPNFSQAIFKENLNFVNVKCDFEFENLKERIKQEKEQDSKKTLDKFANDFRDSFRLIKNALIKDNNLLDASNFHKYELYCKEIELDSKNPKIFSKDWIDKIQLCFYRKLCNHHTDLILNLKWLVITIGLFTILFFASKIIQGKEILNLNHYGIALSASSCIMIVLLCLFDYLKLLGGFAYLNLVATLWLVCYNPKLIFGVVNILGDSCFNSFENIVMVTYTIMMFLVVFSLQKTARKNSIIPH
;
A
#
# COMPACT_ATOMS: atom_id res chain seq x y z
N MET A 1 40.14 1.01 -13.69
CA MET A 1 39.92 0.82 -15.14
C MET A 1 41.08 0.08 -15.83
N ASN A 2 42.28 0.01 -15.23
CA ASN A 2 43.46 -0.63 -15.84
C ASN A 2 43.76 -2.07 -15.35
N ASP A 3 43.39 -2.43 -14.12
CA ASP A 3 43.86 -3.72 -13.53
C ASP A 3 43.24 -5.01 -14.11
N ILE A 4 42.09 -4.94 -14.81
CA ILE A 4 41.48 -6.13 -15.44
C ILE A 4 41.93 -6.30 -16.90
N LYS A 5 42.31 -5.19 -17.57
CA LYS A 5 42.91 -5.28 -18.91
C LYS A 5 44.34 -5.79 -18.85
N GLU A 6 45.09 -5.48 -17.80
CA GLU A 6 46.49 -5.91 -17.66
C GLU A 6 46.67 -7.39 -17.29
N LYS A 7 45.71 -8.02 -16.60
CA LYS A 7 45.82 -9.45 -16.27
C LYS A 7 45.64 -10.41 -17.46
N ILE A 8 45.26 -9.91 -18.64
CA ILE A 8 45.12 -10.70 -19.88
C ILE A 8 46.32 -10.46 -20.83
N TYR A 9 47.21 -9.51 -20.55
CA TYR A 9 48.32 -9.14 -21.44
C TYR A 9 49.67 -9.13 -20.73
N THR A 10 50.14 -10.27 -20.25
CA THR A 10 51.60 -10.52 -20.14
C THR A 10 51.85 -12.01 -19.96
N GLU A 11 52.01 -12.69 -21.08
CA GLU A 11 53.05 -13.70 -21.37
C GLU A 11 52.56 -14.49 -22.59
N GLN A 12 53.29 -14.37 -23.70
CA GLN A 12 53.62 -15.50 -24.56
C GLN A 12 54.50 -15.02 -25.70
N ASN A 13 55.75 -15.45 -25.64
CA ASN A 13 56.57 -15.62 -26.81
C ASN A 13 56.85 -17.13 -26.93
N ILE A 14 56.80 -17.62 -28.17
CA ILE A 14 57.28 -18.92 -28.67
C ILE A 14 56.26 -20.09 -28.68
N ASN A 15 55.76 -20.33 -29.90
CA ASN A 15 55.34 -21.60 -30.51
C ASN A 15 54.18 -22.39 -29.86
N GLY A 16 52.97 -22.12 -30.36
CA GLY A 16 51.76 -22.91 -30.14
C GLY A 16 50.58 -21.94 -30.09
N ALA A 17 49.61 -22.08 -31.01
CA ALA A 17 48.49 -21.16 -31.12
C ALA A 17 47.50 -21.32 -29.95
N ASP A 18 47.84 -20.77 -28.78
CA ASP A 18 46.87 -20.48 -27.72
C ASP A 18 46.18 -19.16 -28.05
N VAL A 19 45.08 -19.23 -28.79
CA VAL A 19 44.20 -18.08 -29.01
C VAL A 19 43.51 -17.77 -27.68
N THR A 20 43.95 -16.71 -27.00
CA THR A 20 43.25 -16.18 -25.82
C THR A 20 41.82 -15.85 -26.21
N PRO A 21 40.79 -16.44 -25.56
CA PRO A 21 39.40 -16.22 -25.96
C PRO A 21 39.03 -14.73 -25.82
N SER A 22 38.30 -14.21 -26.81
CA SER A 22 37.87 -12.81 -26.82
C SER A 22 36.99 -12.48 -25.60
N TYR A 23 37.01 -11.24 -25.12
CA TYR A 23 36.20 -10.78 -23.98
C TYR A 23 34.72 -11.23 -24.07
N GLN A 24 34.17 -11.17 -25.30
CA GLN A 24 32.83 -11.64 -25.60
C GLN A 24 32.66 -13.15 -25.34
N GLN A 25 33.56 -13.99 -25.85
CA GLN A 25 33.47 -15.45 -25.69
C GLN A 25 33.59 -15.85 -24.22
N VAL A 26 34.56 -15.28 -23.50
CA VAL A 26 34.72 -15.53 -22.06
C VAL A 26 33.48 -15.09 -21.29
N GLY A 27 32.97 -13.88 -21.58
CA GLY A 27 31.76 -13.37 -20.93
C GLY A 27 30.53 -14.24 -21.19
N ILE A 28 30.31 -14.69 -22.42
CA ILE A 28 29.20 -15.59 -22.75
C ILE A 28 29.32 -16.91 -21.96
N GLN A 29 30.50 -17.52 -21.93
CA GLN A 29 30.73 -18.79 -21.22
C GLN A 29 30.54 -18.64 -19.71
N GLU A 30 31.11 -17.60 -19.10
CA GLU A 30 31.00 -17.33 -17.66
C GLU A 30 29.56 -17.04 -17.25
N ILE A 31 28.86 -16.18 -18.01
CA ILE A 31 27.46 -15.83 -17.75
C ILE A 31 26.56 -17.07 -17.94
N ALA A 32 26.71 -17.82 -19.03
CA ALA A 32 25.92 -19.01 -19.30
C ALA A 32 26.06 -20.04 -18.17
N LYS A 33 27.30 -20.29 -17.74
CA LYS A 33 27.60 -21.21 -16.64
C LYS A 33 27.01 -20.73 -15.31
N ALA A 34 27.19 -19.45 -14.98
CA ALA A 34 26.73 -18.88 -13.71
C ALA A 34 25.20 -18.77 -13.62
N LEU A 35 24.50 -18.72 -14.75
CA LEU A 35 23.03 -18.70 -14.82
C LEU A 35 22.41 -20.09 -15.08
N GLN A 36 23.24 -21.09 -15.39
CA GLN A 36 22.85 -22.43 -15.85
C GLN A 36 21.93 -22.40 -17.09
N ILE A 37 22.30 -21.59 -18.09
CA ILE A 37 21.58 -21.45 -19.37
C ILE A 37 22.47 -21.82 -20.56
N ASP A 38 21.85 -21.96 -21.72
CA ASP A 38 22.57 -22.17 -22.98
C ASP A 38 23.18 -20.85 -23.49
N GLU A 39 24.40 -20.90 -24.03
CA GLU A 39 25.10 -19.73 -24.57
C GLU A 39 24.31 -19.02 -25.69
N THR A 40 23.46 -19.75 -26.42
CA THR A 40 22.59 -19.19 -27.47
C THR A 40 21.52 -18.23 -26.94
N ASN A 41 21.27 -18.22 -25.63
CA ASN A 41 20.40 -17.25 -24.96
C ASN A 41 21.10 -15.91 -24.66
N ILE A 42 22.41 -15.81 -24.94
CA ILE A 42 23.22 -14.64 -24.64
C ILE A 42 23.69 -14.00 -25.94
N ARG A 43 23.45 -12.69 -26.07
CA ARG A 43 23.94 -11.86 -27.17
C ARG A 43 24.82 -10.77 -26.60
N TYR A 44 25.97 -10.52 -27.23
CA TYR A 44 26.81 -9.39 -26.87
C TYR A 44 26.66 -8.31 -27.93
N SER A 45 26.26 -7.11 -27.53
CA SER A 45 26.16 -5.96 -28.42
C SER A 45 26.43 -4.68 -27.64
N ILE A 46 27.19 -3.75 -28.23
CA ILE A 46 27.45 -2.42 -27.66
C ILE A 46 27.94 -2.51 -26.19
N ASP A 47 28.88 -3.43 -25.93
CA ASP A 47 29.45 -3.65 -24.58
C ASP A 47 28.46 -4.15 -23.50
N ILE A 48 27.31 -4.68 -23.90
CA ILE A 48 26.28 -5.24 -23.01
C ILE A 48 26.01 -6.69 -23.38
N PHE A 49 25.91 -7.55 -22.37
CA PHE A 49 25.41 -8.92 -22.53
C PHE A 49 23.90 -8.92 -22.31
N GLU A 50 23.16 -9.19 -23.38
CA GLU A 50 21.72 -9.38 -23.38
C GLU A 50 21.38 -10.86 -23.20
N ILE A 51 20.65 -11.18 -22.13
CA ILE A 51 20.17 -12.51 -21.79
C ILE A 51 18.67 -12.54 -22.04
N SER A 52 18.23 -13.38 -22.98
CA SER A 52 16.83 -13.46 -23.39
C SER A 52 16.45 -14.86 -23.90
N PRO A 53 15.17 -15.25 -23.82
CA PRO A 53 14.72 -16.49 -24.44
C PRO A 53 14.96 -16.44 -25.95
N ARG A 54 15.26 -17.60 -26.53
CA ARG A 54 15.46 -17.71 -27.97
C ARG A 54 14.14 -17.41 -28.67
N LEU A 55 14.14 -16.45 -29.59
CA LEU A 55 13.01 -16.25 -30.50
C LEU A 55 12.81 -17.54 -31.32
N PRO A 56 11.60 -18.13 -31.38
CA PRO A 56 11.34 -19.25 -32.27
C PRO A 56 11.63 -18.78 -33.70
N THR A 57 12.55 -19.45 -34.38
CA THR A 57 12.80 -19.24 -35.80
C THR A 57 11.64 -19.85 -36.59
N ASN A 58 10.52 -19.13 -36.68
CA ASN A 58 9.44 -19.52 -37.58
C ASN A 58 9.82 -19.10 -39.01
N HIS A 59 10.18 -20.08 -39.83
CA HIS A 59 10.26 -19.91 -41.28
C HIS A 59 8.89 -19.86 -41.97
N ASN A 60 7.78 -19.90 -41.20
CA ASN A 60 6.44 -19.84 -41.75
C ASN A 60 5.72 -18.60 -41.23
N ASN A 61 5.37 -17.73 -42.17
CA ASN A 61 4.54 -16.54 -41.99
C ASN A 61 3.14 -16.95 -41.53
N GLU A 62 2.92 -17.09 -40.24
CA GLU A 62 1.58 -17.03 -39.66
C GLU A 62 1.58 -16.10 -38.46
N THR A 63 0.85 -14.99 -38.61
CA THR A 63 0.53 -14.03 -37.56
C THR A 63 -0.37 -14.71 -36.53
N THR A 64 0.24 -15.34 -35.53
CA THR A 64 -0.41 -15.71 -34.28
C THR A 64 -0.26 -14.55 -33.29
N GLN A 65 -1.34 -14.20 -32.59
CA GLN A 65 -1.31 -13.34 -31.40
C GLN A 65 -0.22 -13.79 -30.42
N PRO A 66 0.35 -12.91 -29.57
CA PRO A 66 1.47 -13.27 -28.70
C PRO A 66 1.05 -14.34 -27.68
N SER A 67 1.17 -15.60 -28.08
CA SER A 67 1.13 -16.76 -27.21
C SER A 67 2.23 -16.57 -26.18
N GLN A 68 1.90 -16.77 -24.89
CA GLN A 68 2.82 -16.74 -23.75
C GLN A 68 4.21 -17.24 -24.14
N GLN A 69 5.12 -16.30 -24.39
CA GLN A 69 6.50 -16.64 -24.67
C GLN A 69 7.09 -17.11 -23.34
N ASN A 70 7.44 -18.39 -23.25
CA ASN A 70 7.96 -18.97 -22.00
C ASN A 70 9.20 -18.19 -21.57
N LYS A 71 9.15 -17.59 -20.38
CA LYS A 71 10.28 -16.86 -19.80
C LYS A 71 11.49 -17.78 -19.68
N LEU A 72 12.69 -17.24 -19.94
CA LEU A 72 13.93 -17.98 -19.78
C LEU A 72 14.18 -18.28 -18.30
N GLN A 73 14.27 -19.56 -17.95
CA GLN A 73 14.42 -19.99 -16.57
C GLN A 73 15.88 -19.84 -16.13
N ILE A 74 16.12 -19.02 -15.12
CA ILE A 74 17.40 -18.82 -14.46
C ILE A 74 17.39 -19.61 -13.15
N LYS A 75 18.23 -20.64 -13.07
CA LYS A 75 18.25 -21.59 -11.94
C LYS A 75 19.31 -21.25 -10.89
N ASP A 76 20.31 -20.48 -11.27
CA ASP A 76 21.41 -20.07 -10.41
C ASP A 76 21.82 -18.64 -10.76
N PHE A 77 22.44 -17.92 -9.83
CA PHE A 77 22.87 -16.56 -10.05
C PHE A 77 24.09 -16.20 -9.20
N ASN A 78 25.21 -15.92 -9.86
CA ASN A 78 26.39 -15.40 -9.19
C ASN A 78 26.39 -13.86 -9.20
N ALA A 79 26.30 -13.25 -8.02
CA ALA A 79 26.30 -11.80 -7.83
C ALA A 79 27.52 -11.09 -8.43
N LEU A 80 28.67 -11.76 -8.53
CA LEU A 80 29.89 -11.18 -9.10
C LEU A 80 29.71 -10.77 -10.57
N LEU A 81 28.76 -11.39 -11.29
CA LEU A 81 28.41 -10.98 -12.65
C LEU A 81 27.98 -9.51 -12.72
N LEU A 82 27.26 -9.01 -11.71
CA LEU A 82 26.77 -7.64 -11.64
C LEU A 82 27.92 -6.62 -11.57
N TYR A 83 29.06 -7.02 -10.99
CA TYR A 83 30.27 -6.21 -10.92
C TYR A 83 31.11 -6.29 -12.20
N GLN A 84 31.17 -7.49 -12.79
CA GLN A 84 32.08 -7.80 -13.90
C GLN A 84 31.55 -7.35 -15.26
N TYR A 85 30.23 -7.45 -15.48
CA TYR A 85 29.60 -7.29 -16.78
C TYR A 85 28.48 -6.24 -16.75
N LYS A 86 28.23 -5.62 -17.90
CA LYS A 86 26.98 -4.89 -18.12
C LYS A 86 25.93 -5.88 -18.61
N LEU A 87 24.82 -5.98 -17.89
CA LEU A 87 23.85 -7.06 -18.07
C LEU A 87 22.46 -6.52 -18.39
N LEU A 88 21.82 -7.12 -19.38
CA LEU A 88 20.46 -6.83 -19.78
C LEU A 88 19.66 -8.13 -19.81
N PHE A 89 18.74 -8.31 -18.88
CA PHE A 89 17.84 -9.46 -18.84
C PHE A 89 16.50 -9.09 -19.43
N ARG A 90 15.98 -9.90 -20.36
CA ARG A 90 14.63 -9.75 -20.92
C ARG A 90 13.86 -11.04 -20.81
N GLN A 91 12.64 -10.96 -20.31
CA GLN A 91 11.72 -12.10 -20.20
C GLN A 91 12.36 -13.30 -19.46
N CYS A 92 13.08 -13.03 -18.36
CA CYS A 92 13.73 -14.06 -17.54
C CYS A 92 12.92 -14.35 -16.27
N GLU A 93 13.01 -15.57 -15.77
CA GLU A 93 12.39 -16.01 -14.52
C GLU A 93 13.45 -16.59 -13.58
N PHE A 94 13.71 -15.87 -12.49
CA PHE A 94 14.71 -16.20 -11.50
C PHE A 94 14.10 -17.06 -10.39
N ASN A 95 14.47 -18.35 -10.39
CA ASN A 95 14.07 -19.33 -9.38
C ASN A 95 15.16 -19.53 -8.31
N VAL A 96 15.87 -18.45 -7.99
CA VAL A 96 17.02 -18.45 -7.09
C VAL A 96 16.89 -17.29 -6.11
N SER A 97 17.21 -17.55 -4.85
CA SER A 97 17.30 -16.51 -3.82
C SER A 97 18.67 -15.85 -3.85
N LEU A 98 18.71 -14.54 -3.66
CA LEU A 98 19.96 -13.79 -3.56
C LEU A 98 20.00 -13.04 -2.22
N SER A 99 21.09 -13.18 -1.47
CA SER A 99 21.29 -12.48 -0.20
C SER A 99 22.71 -11.93 -0.11
N ILE A 100 22.82 -10.62 -0.11
CA ILE A 100 24.07 -9.86 -0.11
C ILE A 100 23.94 -8.76 0.93
N ASN A 101 24.74 -8.88 2.00
CA ASN A 101 24.73 -7.95 3.12
C ASN A 101 25.90 -6.96 3.11
N TYR A 102 26.89 -7.18 2.25
CA TYR A 102 28.05 -6.30 2.07
C TYR A 102 27.84 -5.40 0.85
N GLY A 103 28.62 -4.32 0.75
CA GLY A 103 28.55 -3.40 -0.38
C GLY A 103 28.82 -4.12 -1.70
N LEU A 104 27.83 -4.15 -2.59
CA LEU A 104 27.97 -4.64 -3.95
C LEU A 104 28.00 -3.45 -4.90
N LYS A 105 29.12 -3.26 -5.58
CA LYS A 105 29.16 -2.34 -6.71
C LYS A 105 28.72 -3.09 -7.97
N CYS A 106 27.81 -2.52 -8.74
CA CYS A 106 27.44 -3.05 -10.03
C CYS A 106 27.66 -2.02 -11.14
N ARG A 107 27.85 -2.54 -12.35
CA ARG A 107 27.86 -1.73 -13.57
C ARG A 107 26.42 -1.46 -14.00
N GLN A 108 26.20 -1.20 -15.29
CA GLN A 108 24.87 -1.12 -15.85
C GLN A 108 24.16 -2.47 -15.75
N VAL A 109 22.99 -2.50 -15.11
CA VAL A 109 22.12 -3.68 -15.06
C VAL A 109 20.67 -3.29 -15.31
N ALA A 110 20.02 -4.05 -16.19
CA ALA A 110 18.61 -3.86 -16.50
C ALA A 110 17.86 -5.19 -16.58
N PHE A 111 16.62 -5.21 -16.09
CA PHE A 111 15.70 -6.32 -16.13
C PHE A 111 14.37 -5.83 -16.71
N TYR A 112 13.93 -6.46 -17.80
CA TYR A 112 12.67 -6.14 -18.47
C TYR A 112 11.79 -7.38 -18.55
N ASP A 113 10.54 -7.26 -18.12
CA ASP A 113 9.56 -8.34 -18.15
C ASP A 113 10.01 -9.59 -17.36
N CYS A 114 10.83 -9.39 -16.33
CA CYS A 114 11.40 -10.49 -15.53
C CYS A 114 10.49 -10.89 -14.36
N ALA A 115 10.68 -12.09 -13.82
CA ALA A 115 10.02 -12.53 -12.58
C ALA A 115 11.08 -13.04 -11.58
N PHE A 116 10.92 -12.67 -10.32
CA PHE A 116 11.77 -13.07 -9.20
C PHE A 116 10.92 -13.89 -8.23
N ASN A 117 11.15 -15.20 -8.22
CA ASN A 117 10.29 -16.16 -7.51
C ASN A 117 10.75 -16.44 -6.07
N ASP A 118 11.97 -16.01 -5.73
CA ASP A 118 12.48 -16.08 -4.36
C ASP A 118 12.98 -14.71 -3.87
N LYS A 119 13.44 -14.64 -2.61
CA LYS A 119 13.89 -13.40 -1.97
C LYS A 119 15.14 -12.85 -2.64
N TRP A 120 15.15 -11.55 -2.90
CA TRP A 120 16.27 -10.81 -3.48
C TRP A 120 16.69 -9.69 -2.54
N LEU A 121 17.58 -10.01 -1.61
CA LEU A 121 18.03 -9.14 -0.54
C LEU A 121 19.43 -8.62 -0.87
N ILE A 122 19.53 -7.49 -1.54
CA ILE A 122 20.78 -6.87 -2.00
C ILE A 122 20.96 -5.53 -1.30
N LYS A 123 21.40 -5.59 -0.05
CA LYS A 123 21.68 -4.40 0.76
C LYS A 123 22.94 -3.72 0.26
N ASN A 124 23.04 -2.40 0.45
CA ASN A 124 24.24 -1.62 0.13
C ASN A 124 24.63 -1.72 -1.36
N LEU A 125 23.66 -1.84 -2.26
CA LEU A 125 23.90 -1.87 -3.71
C LEU A 125 24.36 -0.49 -4.20
N SER A 126 25.50 -0.40 -4.86
CA SER A 126 25.97 0.82 -5.52
C SER A 126 25.95 0.64 -7.03
N VAL A 127 25.21 1.50 -7.74
CA VAL A 127 25.07 1.48 -9.19
C VAL A 127 25.57 2.80 -9.76
N ASP A 128 26.63 2.73 -10.57
CA ASP A 128 27.20 3.94 -11.21
C ASP A 128 26.39 4.41 -12.42
N ASP A 129 25.68 3.49 -13.08
CA ASP A 129 24.92 3.72 -14.30
C ASP A 129 23.41 3.49 -14.08
N THR A 130 22.63 3.53 -15.14
CA THR A 130 21.17 3.33 -15.10
C THR A 130 20.85 1.94 -14.55
N PHE A 131 19.96 1.91 -13.54
CA PHE A 131 19.39 0.68 -12.99
C PHE A 131 17.93 0.56 -13.41
N SER A 132 17.55 -0.52 -14.08
CA SER A 132 16.16 -0.73 -14.51
C SER A 132 15.66 -2.11 -14.10
N MET A 133 14.47 -2.15 -13.51
CA MET A 133 13.69 -3.35 -13.22
C MET A 133 12.24 -3.06 -13.61
N GLU A 134 11.99 -2.96 -14.91
CA GLU A 134 10.70 -2.57 -15.49
C GLU A 134 9.86 -3.78 -15.88
N ASN A 135 8.54 -3.67 -15.71
CA ASN A 135 7.56 -4.75 -15.89
C ASN A 135 7.95 -6.04 -15.14
N CYS A 136 8.65 -5.90 -14.01
CA CYS A 136 9.15 -7.03 -13.23
C CYS A 136 8.13 -7.46 -12.18
N THR A 137 8.09 -8.75 -11.85
CA THR A 137 7.28 -9.26 -10.74
C THR A 137 8.17 -9.83 -9.64
N PHE A 138 8.02 -9.34 -8.41
CA PHE A 138 8.72 -9.84 -7.22
C PHE A 138 7.72 -10.61 -6.36
N ASN A 139 7.78 -11.95 -6.43
CA ASN A 139 6.83 -12.83 -5.73
C ASN A 139 7.16 -12.99 -4.23
N LYS A 140 8.39 -12.65 -3.81
CA LYS A 140 8.82 -12.60 -2.40
C LYS A 140 9.54 -11.28 -2.10
N ASP A 141 9.98 -11.13 -0.85
CA ASP A 141 10.62 -9.90 -0.37
C ASP A 141 11.84 -9.50 -1.22
N VAL A 142 11.93 -8.21 -1.50
CA VAL A 142 13.07 -7.56 -2.15
C VAL A 142 13.59 -6.45 -1.25
N ASP A 143 14.90 -6.37 -1.10
CA ASP A 143 15.55 -5.42 -0.20
C ASP A 143 16.73 -4.78 -0.91
N PHE A 144 16.62 -3.48 -1.16
CA PHE A 144 17.66 -2.62 -1.71
C PHE A 144 18.17 -1.61 -0.68
N SER A 145 17.88 -1.82 0.61
CA SER A 145 18.18 -0.87 1.67
C SER A 145 19.65 -0.45 1.66
N ASN A 146 19.91 0.82 1.98
CA ASN A 146 21.22 1.48 1.91
C ASN A 146 21.81 1.55 0.49
N GLY A 147 20.99 1.35 -0.54
CA GLY A 147 21.40 1.44 -1.94
C GLY A 147 21.82 2.85 -2.35
N LYS A 148 22.80 2.97 -3.24
CA LYS A 148 23.30 4.23 -3.81
C LYS A 148 23.24 4.17 -5.33
N PHE A 149 22.32 4.92 -5.91
CA PHE A 149 22.09 4.96 -7.36
C PHE A 149 22.55 6.30 -7.91
N LEU A 150 23.68 6.30 -8.62
CA LEU A 150 24.31 7.51 -9.15
C LEU A 150 23.68 8.03 -10.45
N ASN A 151 22.83 7.21 -11.07
CA ASN A 151 22.10 7.54 -12.30
C ASN A 151 20.61 7.19 -12.15
N ASN A 152 19.85 7.31 -13.23
CA ASN A 152 18.40 7.08 -13.22
C ASN A 152 18.05 5.65 -12.80
N VAL A 153 16.94 5.52 -12.08
CA VAL A 153 16.40 4.25 -11.59
C VAL A 153 14.95 4.09 -12.03
N TYR A 154 14.63 2.94 -12.61
CA TYR A 154 13.29 2.64 -13.14
C TYR A 154 12.72 1.34 -12.59
N PHE A 155 11.54 1.41 -11.98
CA PHE A 155 10.72 0.29 -11.53
C PHE A 155 9.33 0.33 -12.18
N ASN A 156 9.24 0.87 -13.39
CA ASN A 156 7.96 1.14 -14.06
C ASN A 156 7.15 -0.13 -14.24
N ASN A 157 5.86 -0.07 -13.91
CA ASN A 157 4.88 -1.16 -13.99
C ASN A 157 5.31 -2.46 -13.28
N SER A 158 6.26 -2.38 -12.35
CA SER A 158 6.69 -3.55 -11.59
C SER A 158 5.72 -3.86 -10.45
N HIS A 159 5.52 -5.14 -10.19
CA HIS A 159 4.61 -5.65 -9.17
C HIS A 159 5.40 -6.29 -8.04
N PHE A 160 5.37 -5.66 -6.88
CA PHE A 160 5.96 -6.12 -5.63
C PHE A 160 4.89 -6.84 -4.80
N LYS A 161 4.81 -8.17 -4.94
CA LYS A 161 3.91 -9.00 -4.13
C LYS A 161 4.47 -9.22 -2.73
N GLY A 162 5.79 -9.40 -2.64
CA GLY A 162 6.51 -9.41 -1.37
C GLY A 162 6.73 -8.00 -0.81
N TYR A 163 7.35 -7.91 0.37
CA TYR A 163 7.76 -6.63 0.92
C TYR A 163 8.90 -6.02 0.11
N ALA A 164 8.86 -4.71 -0.11
CA ALA A 164 9.87 -3.97 -0.86
C ALA A 164 10.52 -2.92 0.06
N ASP A 165 11.82 -3.10 0.31
CA ASP A 165 12.59 -2.20 1.17
C ASP A 165 13.58 -1.34 0.37
N PHE A 166 13.38 -0.03 0.44
CA PHE A 166 14.23 1.02 -0.10
C PHE A 166 14.73 1.98 1.00
N HIS A 167 14.70 1.54 2.27
CA HIS A 167 15.19 2.29 3.42
C HIS A 167 16.61 2.81 3.20
N GLU A 168 16.84 4.08 3.51
CA GLU A 168 18.14 4.74 3.40
C GLU A 168 18.77 4.66 1.98
N CYS A 169 17.96 4.46 0.94
CA CYS A 169 18.45 4.56 -0.44
C CYS A 169 18.75 6.01 -0.81
N GLU A 170 19.85 6.23 -1.55
CA GLU A 170 20.22 7.52 -2.13
C GLU A 170 20.07 7.45 -3.65
N PHE A 171 19.21 8.30 -4.21
CA PHE A 171 18.98 8.46 -5.64
C PHE A 171 19.50 9.83 -6.08
N GLU A 172 20.63 9.83 -6.80
CA GLU A 172 21.26 11.07 -7.31
C GLU A 172 20.46 11.70 -8.45
N LYS A 173 19.81 10.86 -9.26
CA LYS A 173 19.03 11.26 -10.45
C LYS A 173 17.57 10.87 -10.32
N THR A 174 16.87 10.70 -11.44
CA THR A 174 15.44 10.39 -11.43
C THR A 174 15.21 8.98 -10.88
N ALA A 175 14.31 8.85 -9.91
CA ALA A 175 13.78 7.56 -9.46
C ALA A 175 12.31 7.44 -9.87
N CYS A 176 11.98 6.44 -10.68
CA CYS A 176 10.68 6.32 -11.31
C CYS A 176 10.02 4.99 -10.93
N PHE A 177 8.88 5.08 -10.26
CA PHE A 177 8.02 3.96 -9.87
C PHE A 177 6.68 4.01 -10.63
N TYR A 178 6.64 4.65 -11.79
CA TYR A 178 5.40 4.87 -12.54
C TYR A 178 4.62 3.55 -12.74
N GLY A 179 3.36 3.51 -12.31
CA GLY A 179 2.51 2.32 -12.46
C GLY A 179 2.89 1.11 -11.59
N ALA A 180 3.86 1.24 -10.68
CA ALA A 180 4.25 0.15 -9.79
C ALA A 180 3.10 -0.23 -8.83
N THR A 181 3.01 -1.51 -8.48
CA THR A 181 2.01 -2.04 -7.53
C THR A 181 2.69 -2.70 -6.35
N PHE A 182 2.24 -2.40 -5.14
CA PHE A 182 2.76 -2.96 -3.88
C PHE A 182 1.64 -3.65 -3.09
N ASP A 183 1.71 -4.98 -2.93
CA ASP A 183 0.72 -5.74 -2.14
C ASP A 183 1.05 -5.69 -0.64
N ASN A 184 2.27 -5.30 -0.30
CA ASN A 184 2.74 -5.06 1.07
C ASN A 184 3.17 -3.59 1.23
N PRO A 185 3.12 -3.02 2.44
CA PRO A 185 3.59 -1.66 2.70
C PRO A 185 5.06 -1.49 2.29
N PRO A 186 5.40 -0.64 1.29
CA PRO A 186 6.78 -0.41 0.93
C PRO A 186 7.47 0.52 1.93
N ASN A 187 8.77 0.32 2.13
CA ASN A 187 9.57 1.16 3.02
C ASN A 187 10.51 2.05 2.20
N PHE A 188 10.27 3.36 2.27
CA PHE A 188 11.12 4.42 1.71
C PHE A 188 11.65 5.34 2.82
N SER A 189 11.67 4.85 4.06
CA SER A 189 12.08 5.66 5.21
C SER A 189 13.53 6.09 5.07
N GLN A 190 13.79 7.37 5.33
CA GLN A 190 15.11 7.98 5.17
C GLN A 190 15.71 7.88 3.76
N ALA A 191 14.94 7.50 2.74
CA ALA A 191 15.40 7.55 1.36
C ALA A 191 15.57 9.01 0.91
N ILE A 192 16.65 9.28 0.18
CA ILE A 192 17.04 10.60 -0.30
C ILE A 192 16.88 10.63 -1.82
N PHE A 193 16.10 11.59 -2.31
CA PHE A 193 15.90 11.83 -3.74
C PHE A 193 16.41 13.23 -4.07
N LYS A 194 17.50 13.33 -4.84
CA LYS A 194 18.13 14.62 -5.18
C LYS A 194 17.51 15.30 -6.39
N GLU A 195 16.92 14.52 -7.29
CA GLU A 195 16.20 15.02 -8.47
C GLU A 195 14.72 14.60 -8.44
N ASN A 196 14.16 14.18 -9.58
CA ASN A 196 12.75 13.87 -9.71
C ASN A 196 12.41 12.49 -9.18
N LEU A 197 11.27 12.40 -8.50
CA LEU A 197 10.70 11.19 -7.97
C LEU A 197 9.28 11.05 -8.53
N ASN A 198 9.03 9.99 -9.29
CA ASN A 198 7.75 9.75 -9.94
C ASN A 198 7.02 8.56 -9.32
N PHE A 199 5.90 8.83 -8.66
CA PHE A 199 4.99 7.83 -8.09
C PHE A 199 3.60 7.83 -8.77
N VAL A 200 3.47 8.45 -9.95
CA VAL A 200 2.19 8.50 -10.68
C VAL A 200 1.70 7.08 -11.00
N ASN A 201 0.39 6.85 -10.83
CA ASN A 201 -0.27 5.56 -11.03
C ASN A 201 0.22 4.43 -10.12
N VAL A 202 0.93 4.73 -9.02
CA VAL A 202 1.30 3.70 -8.04
C VAL A 202 0.10 3.23 -7.24
N LYS A 203 0.02 1.92 -7.05
CA LYS A 203 -1.05 1.25 -6.30
C LYS A 203 -0.49 0.52 -5.09
N CYS A 204 -1.23 0.58 -3.99
CA CYS A 204 -0.90 -0.10 -2.74
C CYS A 204 -2.11 -0.92 -2.28
N ASP A 205 -1.98 -2.25 -2.32
CA ASP A 205 -3.08 -3.19 -2.12
C ASP A 205 -2.97 -3.86 -0.74
N PHE A 206 -2.96 -3.04 0.32
CA PHE A 206 -2.92 -3.49 1.72
C PHE A 206 -3.86 -2.69 2.63
N GLU A 207 -4.32 -3.32 3.71
CA GLU A 207 -5.17 -2.71 4.72
C GLU A 207 -4.43 -2.36 6.02
N PHE A 208 -5.14 -1.75 6.98
CA PHE A 208 -4.57 -1.33 8.26
C PHE A 208 -3.92 -2.49 9.03
N GLU A 209 -4.55 -3.67 9.06
CA GLU A 209 -3.99 -4.81 9.79
C GLU A 209 -2.74 -5.37 9.09
N ASN A 210 -2.71 -5.43 7.75
CA ASN A 210 -1.48 -5.81 7.02
C ASN A 210 -0.32 -4.86 7.33
N LEU A 211 -0.59 -3.55 7.38
CA LEU A 211 0.41 -2.55 7.75
C LEU A 211 0.91 -2.74 9.18
N LYS A 212 -0.01 -2.96 10.12
CA LYS A 212 0.32 -3.21 11.53
C LYS A 212 1.13 -4.48 11.73
N GLU A 213 0.78 -5.56 11.03
CA GLU A 213 1.53 -6.81 11.04
C GLU A 213 2.92 -6.63 10.45
N ARG A 214 3.04 -5.95 9.30
CA ARG A 214 4.34 -5.65 8.69
C ARG A 214 5.25 -4.86 9.63
N ILE A 215 4.75 -3.76 10.20
CA ILE A 215 5.54 -2.93 11.15
C ILE A 215 6.01 -3.76 12.36
N LYS A 216 5.18 -4.69 12.85
CA LYS A 216 5.58 -5.61 13.93
C LYS A 216 6.68 -6.58 13.48
N GLN A 217 6.55 -7.16 12.28
CA GLN A 217 7.57 -8.06 11.71
C GLN A 217 8.92 -7.38 11.55
N GLU A 218 8.94 -6.14 11.05
CA GLU A 218 10.19 -5.36 10.93
C GLU A 218 10.79 -5.04 12.31
N LYS A 219 9.94 -4.69 13.28
CA LYS A 219 10.37 -4.47 14.67
C LYS A 219 10.90 -5.74 15.34
N GLU A 220 10.45 -6.93 14.95
CA GLU A 220 10.98 -8.20 15.48
C GLU A 220 12.38 -8.50 14.93
N GLN A 221 12.73 -7.98 13.76
CA GLN A 221 14.05 -8.13 13.14
C GLN A 221 15.10 -7.17 13.73
N ASP A 222 14.68 -6.02 14.28
CA ASP A 222 15.58 -5.07 14.97
C ASP A 222 15.13 -4.82 16.41
N SER A 223 15.87 -5.39 17.36
CA SER A 223 15.60 -5.26 18.80
C SER A 223 15.95 -3.88 19.38
N LYS A 224 16.66 -3.01 18.65
CA LYS A 224 17.12 -1.71 19.17
C LYS A 224 16.04 -0.63 19.09
N LYS A 225 15.17 -0.71 18.08
CA LYS A 225 14.20 0.33 17.76
C LYS A 225 12.81 -0.07 18.26
N THR A 226 12.12 0.87 18.89
CA THR A 226 10.78 0.66 19.44
C THR A 226 9.74 0.66 18.33
N LEU A 227 8.58 0.03 18.57
CA LEU A 227 7.51 -0.10 17.57
C LEU A 227 6.98 1.26 17.11
N ASP A 228 6.91 2.26 17.99
CA ASP A 228 6.51 3.61 17.64
C ASP A 228 7.50 4.28 16.66
N LYS A 229 8.80 4.00 16.79
CA LYS A 229 9.80 4.52 15.88
C LYS A 229 9.71 3.85 14.50
N PHE A 230 9.49 2.53 14.45
CA PHE A 230 9.21 1.83 13.19
C PHE A 230 7.93 2.35 12.52
N ALA A 231 6.86 2.56 13.29
CA ALA A 231 5.64 3.16 12.77
C ALA A 231 5.91 4.57 12.20
N ASN A 232 6.76 5.36 12.84
CA ASN A 232 7.19 6.66 12.31
C ASN A 232 7.99 6.55 11.00
N ASP A 233 8.87 5.55 10.84
CA ASP A 233 9.60 5.35 9.59
C ASP A 233 8.67 5.03 8.41
N PHE A 234 7.72 4.12 8.61
CA PHE A 234 6.69 3.84 7.60
C PHE A 234 5.84 5.07 7.31
N ARG A 235 5.52 5.87 8.34
CA ARG A 235 4.84 7.16 8.16
C ARG A 235 5.65 8.10 7.27
N ASP A 236 6.96 8.16 7.45
CA ASP A 236 7.86 8.97 6.63
C ASP A 236 7.88 8.52 5.17
N SER A 237 7.82 7.20 4.93
CA SER A 237 7.68 6.62 3.58
C SER A 237 6.41 7.14 2.88
N PHE A 238 5.25 7.04 3.53
CA PHE A 238 3.99 7.49 2.94
C PHE A 238 3.91 9.01 2.79
N ARG A 239 4.52 9.77 3.71
CA ARG A 239 4.66 11.22 3.60
C ARG A 239 5.46 11.62 2.36
N LEU A 240 6.54 10.90 2.08
CA LEU A 240 7.38 11.11 0.91
C LEU A 240 6.60 10.85 -0.39
N ILE A 241 5.91 9.71 -0.49
CA ILE A 241 5.10 9.36 -1.68
C ILE A 241 3.99 10.40 -1.89
N LYS A 242 3.24 10.76 -0.84
CA LYS A 242 2.21 11.78 -0.90
C LYS A 242 2.76 13.12 -1.42
N ASN A 243 3.90 13.58 -0.89
CA ASN A 243 4.48 14.86 -1.29
C ASN A 243 4.91 14.84 -2.77
N ALA A 244 5.43 13.71 -3.27
CA ALA A 244 5.73 13.55 -4.69
C ALA A 244 4.46 13.67 -5.55
N LEU A 245 3.37 12.99 -5.16
CA LEU A 245 2.08 13.07 -5.87
C LEU A 245 1.46 14.47 -5.86
N ILE A 246 1.58 15.21 -4.75
CA ILE A 246 1.12 16.61 -4.66
C ILE A 246 1.92 17.49 -5.63
N LYS A 247 3.25 17.29 -5.73
CA LYS A 247 4.11 18.03 -6.67
C LYS A 247 3.67 17.81 -8.13
N ASP A 248 3.18 16.62 -8.44
CA ASP A 248 2.70 16.24 -9.79
C ASP A 248 1.20 16.57 -10.01
N ASN A 249 0.58 17.35 -9.11
CA ASN A 249 -0.86 17.71 -9.13
C ASN A 249 -1.82 16.52 -9.05
N ASN A 250 -1.37 15.37 -8.53
CA ASN A 250 -2.21 14.20 -8.32
C ASN A 250 -2.79 14.16 -6.89
N LEU A 251 -3.75 15.04 -6.63
CA LEU A 251 -4.35 15.21 -5.30
C LEU A 251 -5.19 14.00 -4.84
N LEU A 252 -5.80 13.27 -5.77
CA LEU A 252 -6.65 12.12 -5.47
C LEU A 252 -5.80 10.97 -4.90
N ASP A 253 -4.73 10.60 -5.59
CA ASP A 253 -3.83 9.54 -5.13
C ASP A 253 -3.06 9.98 -3.88
N ALA A 254 -2.66 11.25 -3.79
CA ALA A 254 -2.04 11.79 -2.58
C ALA A 254 -2.93 11.63 -1.33
N SER A 255 -4.25 11.75 -1.47
CA SER A 255 -5.20 11.52 -0.37
C SER A 255 -5.16 10.08 0.15
N ASN A 256 -4.97 9.09 -0.74
CA ASN A 256 -4.82 7.68 -0.36
C ASN A 256 -3.53 7.45 0.45
N PHE A 257 -2.42 8.07 0.06
CA PHE A 257 -1.17 7.97 0.84
C PHE A 257 -1.23 8.72 2.17
N HIS A 258 -2.02 9.79 2.23
CA HIS A 258 -2.30 10.45 3.50
C HIS A 258 -3.08 9.57 4.49
N LYS A 259 -3.99 8.70 4.01
CA LYS A 259 -4.63 7.68 4.85
C LYS A 259 -3.59 6.74 5.47
N TYR A 260 -2.60 6.27 4.71
CA TYR A 260 -1.54 5.40 5.24
C TYR A 260 -0.65 6.13 6.27
N GLU A 261 -0.37 7.43 6.11
CA GLU A 261 0.31 8.21 7.15
C GLU A 261 -0.47 8.21 8.48
N LEU A 262 -1.80 8.30 8.41
CA LEU A 262 -2.67 8.32 9.58
C LEU A 262 -2.76 6.95 10.25
N TYR A 263 -2.76 5.86 9.47
CA TYR A 263 -2.62 4.51 10.02
C TYR A 263 -1.33 4.35 10.80
N CYS A 264 -0.19 4.75 10.24
CA CYS A 264 1.08 4.71 10.94
C CYS A 264 1.04 5.55 12.23
N LYS A 265 0.39 6.72 12.20
CA LYS A 265 0.25 7.56 13.40
C LYS A 265 -0.60 6.90 14.48
N GLU A 266 -1.66 6.17 14.10
CA GLU A 266 -2.46 5.39 15.05
C GLU A 266 -1.61 4.29 15.71
N ILE A 267 -0.83 3.54 14.92
CA ILE A 267 0.07 2.50 15.43
C ILE A 267 1.17 3.08 16.33
N GLU A 268 1.73 4.23 15.97
CA GLU A 268 2.71 4.98 16.77
C GLU A 268 2.13 5.35 18.14
N LEU A 269 0.93 5.93 18.17
CA LEU A 269 0.25 6.34 19.40
C LEU A 269 -0.19 5.12 20.24
N ASP A 270 -0.60 4.03 19.61
CA ASP A 270 -0.91 2.77 20.28
C ASP A 270 0.31 2.24 21.03
N SER A 271 1.47 2.25 20.39
CA SER A 271 2.73 1.80 20.99
C SER A 271 3.21 2.71 22.13
N LYS A 272 2.95 4.02 22.06
CA LYS A 272 3.37 4.99 23.08
C LYS A 272 2.57 4.92 24.38
N ASN A 273 1.39 4.33 24.35
CA ASN A 273 0.45 4.24 25.47
C ASN A 273 0.27 5.58 26.22
N PRO A 274 -0.26 6.63 25.54
CA PRO A 274 -0.32 7.98 26.08
C PRO A 274 -1.20 8.06 27.33
N LYS A 275 -0.87 9.01 28.23
CA LYS A 275 -1.67 9.28 29.43
C LYS A 275 -3.10 9.69 29.05
N ILE A 276 -4.09 9.21 29.80
CA ILE A 276 -5.50 9.54 29.60
C ILE A 276 -5.69 11.08 29.61
N PHE A 277 -6.48 11.60 28.69
CA PHE A 277 -6.73 13.04 28.46
C PHE A 277 -5.51 13.87 28.00
N SER A 278 -4.36 13.26 27.72
CA SER A 278 -3.28 13.96 27.00
C SER A 278 -3.66 14.23 25.54
N LYS A 279 -2.99 15.18 24.89
CA LYS A 279 -3.16 15.45 23.46
C LYS A 279 -3.04 14.17 22.61
N ASP A 280 -1.99 13.39 22.85
CA ASP A 280 -1.72 12.14 22.13
C ASP A 280 -2.83 11.09 22.34
N TRP A 281 -3.44 11.06 23.53
CA TRP A 281 -4.59 10.18 23.81
C TRP A 281 -5.86 10.64 23.08
N ILE A 282 -6.11 11.95 23.02
CA ILE A 282 -7.22 12.52 22.25
C ILE A 282 -7.02 12.24 20.75
N ASP A 283 -5.81 12.50 20.23
CA ASP A 283 -5.44 12.23 18.84
C ASP A 283 -5.64 10.75 18.49
N LYS A 284 -5.23 9.83 19.37
CA LYS A 284 -5.43 8.39 19.21
C LYS A 284 -6.92 8.03 19.08
N ILE A 285 -7.76 8.54 19.97
CA ILE A 285 -9.21 8.29 19.92
C ILE A 285 -9.81 8.86 18.64
N GLN A 286 -9.42 10.09 18.27
CA GLN A 286 -9.90 10.75 17.07
C GLN A 286 -9.53 9.97 15.79
N LEU A 287 -8.29 9.49 15.69
CA LEU A 287 -7.83 8.68 14.57
C LEU A 287 -8.59 7.36 14.47
N CYS A 288 -8.71 6.63 15.58
CA CYS A 288 -9.48 5.38 15.64
C CYS A 288 -10.93 5.59 15.21
N PHE A 289 -11.56 6.69 15.66
CA PHE A 289 -12.90 7.06 15.25
C PHE A 289 -13.00 7.32 13.73
N TYR A 290 -12.11 8.13 13.16
CA TYR A 290 -12.13 8.42 11.72
C TYR A 290 -11.82 7.21 10.85
N ARG A 291 -10.96 6.29 11.31
CA ARG A 291 -10.70 5.03 10.60
C ARG A 291 -11.97 4.21 10.48
N LYS A 292 -12.68 3.98 11.59
CA LYS A 292 -13.93 3.21 11.60
C LYS A 292 -15.08 3.88 10.84
N LEU A 293 -15.15 5.22 10.89
CA LEU A 293 -16.28 5.96 10.35
C LEU A 293 -16.16 6.24 8.84
N CYS A 294 -14.96 6.46 8.32
CA CYS A 294 -14.77 6.94 6.94
C CYS A 294 -13.41 6.57 6.33
N ASN A 295 -12.71 5.61 6.94
CA ASN A 295 -11.40 5.17 6.50
C ASN A 295 -10.40 6.35 6.35
N HIS A 296 -10.33 7.20 7.38
CA HIS A 296 -9.59 8.46 7.38
C HIS A 296 -9.91 9.41 6.22
N HIS A 297 -11.21 9.62 5.99
CA HIS A 297 -11.76 10.56 5.00
C HIS A 297 -11.52 10.17 3.54
N THR A 298 -11.40 8.87 3.27
CA THR A 298 -11.31 8.35 1.90
C THR A 298 -12.61 7.69 1.45
N ASP A 299 -13.38 7.10 2.38
CA ASP A 299 -14.61 6.38 2.06
C ASP A 299 -15.86 7.19 2.47
N LEU A 300 -16.45 7.86 1.47
CA LEU A 300 -17.69 8.63 1.62
C LEU A 300 -18.91 7.72 1.87
N ILE A 301 -18.94 6.54 1.25
CA ILE A 301 -20.05 5.60 1.36
C ILE A 301 -20.11 5.02 2.77
N LEU A 302 -18.96 4.65 3.34
CA LEU A 302 -18.85 4.21 4.72
C LEU A 302 -19.32 5.30 5.70
N ASN A 303 -18.94 6.55 5.45
CA ASN A 303 -19.40 7.68 6.26
C ASN A 303 -20.93 7.83 6.20
N LEU A 304 -21.51 7.79 5.00
CA LEU A 304 -22.96 7.87 4.81
C LEU A 304 -23.71 6.70 5.48
N LYS A 305 -23.15 5.48 5.44
CA LYS A 305 -23.69 4.33 6.17
C LYS A 305 -23.74 4.61 7.66
N TRP A 306 -22.68 5.16 8.25
CA TRP A 306 -22.67 5.52 9.67
C TRP A 306 -23.68 6.63 10.00
N LEU A 307 -23.84 7.62 9.13
CA LEU A 307 -24.88 8.66 9.30
C LEU A 307 -26.27 8.05 9.42
N VAL A 308 -26.62 7.15 8.49
CA VAL A 308 -27.91 6.45 8.51
C VAL A 308 -28.06 5.59 9.77
N ILE A 309 -27.02 4.86 10.16
CA ILE A 309 -27.03 4.04 11.37
C ILE A 309 -27.26 4.91 12.62
N THR A 310 -26.59 6.06 12.74
CA THR A 310 -26.72 6.95 13.89
C THR A 310 -28.14 7.51 14.01
N ILE A 311 -28.75 7.96 12.91
CA ILE A 311 -30.12 8.50 12.91
C ILE A 311 -31.14 7.40 13.22
N GLY A 312 -30.99 6.23 12.60
CA GLY A 312 -31.88 5.09 12.83
C GLY A 312 -31.86 4.60 14.28
N LEU A 313 -30.67 4.48 14.88
CA LEU A 313 -30.50 4.04 16.26
C LEU A 313 -31.15 5.01 17.23
N PHE A 314 -30.92 6.31 17.03
CA PHE A 314 -31.56 7.35 17.82
C PHE A 314 -33.09 7.26 17.74
N THR A 315 -33.62 7.09 16.53
CA THR A 315 -35.06 6.95 16.29
C THR A 315 -35.61 5.79 17.11
N ILE A 316 -35.01 4.59 16.98
CA ILE A 316 -35.49 3.40 17.68
C ILE A 316 -35.46 3.59 19.20
N LEU A 317 -34.36 4.12 19.75
CA LEU A 317 -34.23 4.35 21.19
C LEU A 317 -35.24 5.40 21.71
N PHE A 318 -35.44 6.48 20.95
CA PHE A 318 -36.39 7.53 21.31
C PHE A 318 -37.82 6.98 21.36
N PHE A 319 -38.25 6.24 20.34
CA PHE A 319 -39.58 5.67 20.28
C PHE A 319 -39.78 4.56 21.32
N ALA A 320 -38.79 3.69 21.55
CA ALA A 320 -38.85 2.70 22.63
C ALA A 320 -39.05 3.37 24.00
N SER A 321 -38.38 4.49 24.26
CA SER A 321 -38.55 5.25 25.50
C SER A 321 -39.98 5.79 25.67
N LYS A 322 -40.60 6.27 24.57
CA LYS A 322 -41.98 6.74 24.59
C LYS A 322 -42.99 5.60 24.84
N ILE A 323 -42.74 4.39 24.32
CA ILE A 323 -43.60 3.20 24.53
C ILE A 323 -43.59 2.85 26.02
N ILE A 324 -42.41 2.77 26.63
CA ILE A 324 -42.22 2.42 28.05
C ILE A 324 -42.94 3.41 28.97
N GLN A 325 -42.99 4.69 28.60
CA GLN A 325 -43.65 5.72 29.39
C GLN A 325 -45.18 5.69 29.30
N GLY A 326 -45.77 4.77 28.53
CA GLY A 326 -47.22 4.71 28.33
C GLY A 326 -47.79 5.97 27.67
N LYS A 327 -46.94 6.85 27.13
CA LYS A 327 -47.39 7.95 26.29
C LYS A 327 -47.90 7.34 25.01
N GLU A 328 -49.14 7.64 24.63
CA GLU A 328 -49.63 7.32 23.30
C GLU A 328 -48.67 7.94 22.29
N ILE A 329 -47.87 7.08 21.66
CA ILE A 329 -46.91 7.54 20.67
C ILE A 329 -47.62 8.07 19.45
N LEU A 330 -48.88 7.68 19.18
CA LEU A 330 -49.80 8.37 18.28
C LEU A 330 -51.21 7.72 18.32
N ASN A 331 -52.20 8.47 17.79
CA ASN A 331 -53.14 8.00 16.75
C ASN A 331 -52.38 7.35 15.55
N LEU A 332 -51.68 6.24 15.78
CA LEU A 332 -50.79 5.59 14.80
C LEU A 332 -51.59 4.56 14.01
N ASN A 333 -51.53 4.63 12.67
CA ASN A 333 -52.01 3.54 11.82
C ASN A 333 -51.18 2.26 12.12
N HIS A 334 -51.80 1.08 12.07
CA HIS A 334 -51.25 -0.20 12.58
C HIS A 334 -49.81 -0.51 12.13
N TYR A 335 -49.38 0.01 10.99
CA TYR A 335 -48.06 -0.17 10.40
C TYR A 335 -46.89 0.41 11.24
N GLY A 336 -47.04 1.55 11.92
CA GLY A 336 -45.91 2.13 12.66
C GLY A 336 -45.63 1.46 14.00
N ILE A 337 -46.66 0.91 14.66
CA ILE A 337 -46.50 0.07 15.85
C ILE A 337 -45.77 -1.23 15.46
N ALA A 338 -46.17 -1.87 14.37
CA ALA A 338 -45.51 -3.07 13.86
C ALA A 338 -44.03 -2.83 13.48
N LEU A 339 -43.70 -1.65 12.95
CA LEU A 339 -42.33 -1.27 12.59
C LEU A 339 -41.44 -1.06 13.83
N SER A 340 -41.97 -0.42 14.88
CA SER A 340 -41.24 -0.25 16.15
C SER A 340 -41.02 -1.57 16.90
N ALA A 341 -42.01 -2.47 16.90
CA ALA A 341 -41.92 -3.76 17.57
C ALA A 341 -40.94 -4.72 16.85
N SER A 342 -40.99 -4.77 15.51
CA SER A 342 -40.03 -5.56 14.72
C SER A 342 -38.59 -5.07 14.86
N SER A 343 -38.40 -3.76 15.04
CA SER A 343 -37.07 -3.16 15.30
C SER A 343 -36.51 -3.56 16.68
N CYS A 344 -37.34 -3.59 17.72
CA CYS A 344 -36.92 -4.06 19.05
C CYS A 344 -36.58 -5.56 19.07
N ILE A 345 -37.36 -6.40 18.35
CA ILE A 345 -37.10 -7.84 18.23
C ILE A 345 -35.77 -8.10 17.52
N MET A 346 -35.44 -7.32 16.49
CA MET A 346 -34.15 -7.43 15.79
C MET A 346 -32.96 -6.98 16.64
N ILE A 347 -33.12 -5.99 17.53
CA ILE A 347 -32.07 -5.61 18.50
C ILE A 347 -31.81 -6.74 19.50
N VAL A 348 -32.85 -7.43 19.97
CA VAL A 348 -32.70 -8.60 20.85
C VAL A 348 -32.02 -9.75 20.11
N LEU A 349 -32.35 -10.00 18.84
CA LEU A 349 -31.69 -11.00 18.01
C LEU A 349 -30.21 -10.64 17.72
N LEU A 350 -29.88 -9.36 17.60
CA LEU A 350 -28.50 -8.85 17.49
C LEU A 350 -27.69 -8.99 18.79
N CYS A 351 -28.34 -8.89 19.95
CA CYS A 351 -27.71 -9.17 21.25
C CYS A 351 -27.49 -10.67 21.49
N LEU A 352 -28.22 -11.55 20.77
CA LEU A 352 -28.13 -13.00 20.90
C LEU A 352 -27.16 -13.68 19.90
N PHE A 353 -26.80 -13.03 18.79
CA PHE A 353 -25.94 -13.61 17.74
C PHE A 353 -24.62 -12.85 17.54
N ASP A 354 -23.54 -13.61 17.47
CA ASP A 354 -22.17 -13.09 17.38
C ASP A 354 -21.90 -12.24 16.12
N TYR A 355 -21.07 -11.23 16.38
CA TYR A 355 -20.94 -9.94 15.71
C TYR A 355 -20.08 -10.03 14.44
N LEU A 356 -20.64 -9.70 13.26
CA LEU A 356 -19.98 -9.00 12.11
C LEU A 356 -20.72 -9.16 10.77
N LYS A 357 -21.40 -10.29 10.51
CA LYS A 357 -22.12 -10.52 9.24
C LYS A 357 -23.53 -9.87 9.17
N LEU A 358 -24.05 -9.35 10.27
CA LEU A 358 -25.40 -8.75 10.35
C LEU A 358 -25.43 -7.21 10.20
N LEU A 359 -24.30 -6.56 9.91
CA LEU A 359 -24.21 -5.09 9.76
C LEU A 359 -25.04 -4.57 8.56
N GLY A 360 -25.15 -5.35 7.47
CA GLY A 360 -25.95 -4.99 6.30
C GLY A 360 -27.45 -4.94 6.59
N GLY A 361 -27.99 -5.97 7.26
CA GLY A 361 -29.40 -6.01 7.67
C GLY A 361 -29.73 -4.95 8.72
N PHE A 362 -28.81 -4.73 9.67
CA PHE A 362 -28.94 -3.66 10.65
C PHE A 362 -28.93 -2.27 10.01
N ALA A 363 -28.05 -2.01 9.04
CA ALA A 363 -28.02 -0.74 8.32
C ALA A 363 -29.33 -0.50 7.54
N TYR A 364 -29.93 -1.54 6.96
CA TYR A 364 -31.22 -1.44 6.27
C TYR A 364 -32.37 -1.08 7.23
N LEU A 365 -32.44 -1.71 8.41
CA LEU A 365 -33.44 -1.35 9.43
C LEU A 365 -33.29 0.09 9.89
N ASN A 366 -32.04 0.53 10.13
CA ASN A 366 -31.75 1.93 10.48
C ASN A 366 -32.09 2.90 9.35
N LEU A 367 -31.95 2.49 8.09
CA LEU A 367 -32.38 3.27 6.93
C LEU A 367 -33.90 3.46 6.92
N VAL A 368 -34.68 2.39 7.13
CA VAL A 368 -36.14 2.49 7.20
C VAL A 368 -36.57 3.38 8.38
N ALA A 369 -35.97 3.22 9.55
CA ALA A 369 -36.23 4.07 10.71
C ALA A 369 -35.88 5.55 10.43
N THR A 370 -34.75 5.80 9.78
CA THR A 370 -34.32 7.15 9.36
C THR A 370 -35.31 7.78 8.38
N LEU A 371 -35.71 7.06 7.33
CA LEU A 371 -36.68 7.54 6.34
C LEU A 371 -38.03 7.82 6.98
N TRP A 372 -38.45 6.97 7.93
CA TRP A 372 -39.67 7.19 8.68
C TRP A 372 -39.59 8.45 9.56
N LEU A 373 -38.46 8.68 10.25
CA LEU A 373 -38.24 9.91 11.04
C LEU A 373 -38.29 11.17 10.17
N VAL A 374 -37.69 11.12 8.97
CA VAL A 374 -37.74 12.22 7.98
C VAL A 374 -39.18 12.56 7.61
N CYS A 375 -40.03 11.55 7.38
CA CYS A 375 -41.44 11.75 7.04
C CYS A 375 -42.29 12.21 8.24
N TYR A 376 -41.97 11.75 9.45
CA TYR A 376 -42.76 12.03 10.66
C TYR A 376 -42.46 13.42 11.25
N ASN A 377 -41.21 13.69 11.59
CA ASN A 377 -40.80 14.97 12.17
C ASN A 377 -39.30 15.23 11.92
N PRO A 378 -38.94 15.89 10.81
CA PRO A 378 -37.54 16.07 10.42
C PRO A 378 -36.75 16.95 11.41
N LYS A 379 -37.41 17.74 12.27
CA LYS A 379 -36.73 18.57 13.28
C LYS A 379 -35.95 17.74 14.30
N LEU A 380 -36.36 16.49 14.56
CA LEU A 380 -35.68 15.59 15.50
C LEU A 380 -34.30 15.15 15.01
N ILE A 381 -34.04 15.19 13.70
CA ILE A 381 -32.76 14.80 13.09
C ILE A 381 -31.62 15.70 13.58
N PHE A 382 -31.88 16.99 13.81
CA PHE A 382 -30.83 17.92 14.18
C PHE A 382 -30.41 17.82 15.65
N GLY A 383 -31.11 17.08 16.52
CA GLY A 383 -30.77 16.94 17.94
C GLY A 383 -30.92 18.23 18.77
N VAL A 384 -30.96 19.39 18.13
CA VAL A 384 -31.11 20.74 18.72
C VAL A 384 -32.50 20.98 19.33
N VAL A 385 -33.43 20.01 19.23
CA VAL A 385 -34.79 20.14 19.80
C VAL A 385 -34.76 20.48 21.30
N ASN A 386 -33.67 20.14 22.01
CA ASN A 386 -33.52 20.46 23.44
C ASN A 386 -32.83 21.81 23.74
N ILE A 387 -32.18 22.48 22.77
CA ILE A 387 -31.53 23.79 23.00
C ILE A 387 -32.54 24.93 22.77
N LEU A 388 -33.58 24.69 21.97
CA LEU A 388 -34.53 25.71 21.51
C LEU A 388 -35.98 25.48 21.93
N GLY A 389 -36.30 24.46 22.73
CA GLY A 389 -37.69 24.10 23.07
C GLY A 389 -37.93 23.66 24.51
N ASP A 390 -39.06 24.10 25.07
CA ASP A 390 -39.52 23.90 26.47
C ASP A 390 -40.02 22.47 26.80
N SER A 391 -39.56 21.44 26.08
CA SER A 391 -40.08 20.08 26.26
C SER A 391 -39.44 19.36 27.46
N CYS A 392 -40.25 18.98 28.47
CA CYS A 392 -39.81 18.18 29.61
C CYS A 392 -39.54 16.71 29.21
N PHE A 393 -38.30 16.40 28.86
CA PHE A 393 -37.80 15.03 28.68
C PHE A 393 -37.35 14.42 30.00
N ASN A 394 -37.44 13.09 30.14
CA ASN A 394 -36.89 12.40 31.32
C ASN A 394 -35.35 12.27 31.23
N SER A 395 -34.70 11.88 32.33
CA SER A 395 -33.25 11.77 32.40
C SER A 395 -32.65 10.83 31.34
N PHE A 396 -33.34 9.76 30.98
CA PHE A 396 -32.90 8.81 29.95
C PHE A 396 -32.96 9.43 28.54
N GLU A 397 -34.08 10.06 28.19
CA GLU A 397 -34.27 10.76 26.92
C GLU A 397 -33.24 11.88 26.76
N ASN A 398 -32.96 12.64 27.83
CA ASN A 398 -31.91 13.65 27.83
C ASN A 398 -30.52 13.05 27.53
N ILE A 399 -30.17 11.93 28.15
CA ILE A 399 -28.89 11.24 27.87
C ILE A 399 -28.82 10.76 26.42
N VAL A 400 -29.90 10.18 25.89
CA VAL A 400 -29.97 9.72 24.49
C VAL A 400 -29.83 10.89 23.53
N MET A 401 -30.52 12.01 23.79
CA MET A 401 -30.47 13.23 22.97
C MET A 401 -29.07 13.85 22.95
N VAL A 402 -28.43 13.99 24.11
CA VAL A 402 -27.06 14.53 24.22
C VAL A 402 -26.06 13.64 23.50
N THR A 403 -26.14 12.32 23.72
CA THR A 403 -25.26 11.36 23.07
C THR A 403 -25.44 11.37 21.54
N TYR A 404 -26.68 11.40 21.06
CA TYR A 404 -27.00 11.52 19.65
C TYR A 404 -26.43 12.81 19.04
N THR A 405 -26.59 13.94 19.71
CA THR A 405 -26.10 15.24 19.22
C THR A 405 -24.58 15.23 19.06
N ILE A 406 -23.86 14.68 20.03
CA ILE A 406 -22.39 14.54 19.96
C ILE A 406 -21.99 13.62 18.80
N MET A 407 -22.64 12.45 18.67
CA MET A 407 -22.34 11.50 17.59
C MET A 407 -22.65 12.09 16.21
N MET A 408 -23.79 12.77 16.05
CA MET A 408 -24.15 13.44 14.80
C MET A 408 -23.17 14.53 14.43
N PHE A 409 -22.74 15.36 15.39
CA PHE A 409 -21.71 16.35 15.14
C PHE A 409 -20.42 15.71 14.60
N LEU A 410 -19.97 14.62 15.22
CA LEU A 410 -18.77 13.89 14.77
C LEU A 410 -18.93 13.27 13.38
N VAL A 411 -20.09 12.65 13.11
CA VAL A 411 -20.38 12.03 11.80
C VAL A 411 -20.46 13.10 10.71
N VAL A 412 -21.22 14.17 10.93
CA VAL A 412 -21.39 15.26 9.94
C VAL A 412 -20.08 16.01 9.71
N PHE A 413 -19.31 16.29 10.76
CA PHE A 413 -17.98 16.90 10.62
C PHE A 413 -17.06 16.01 9.77
N SER A 414 -17.07 14.70 10.04
CA SER A 414 -16.32 13.74 9.25
C SER A 414 -16.82 13.67 7.80
N LEU A 415 -18.14 13.72 7.58
CA LEU A 415 -18.75 13.71 6.25
C LEU A 415 -18.30 14.93 5.45
N GLN A 416 -18.38 16.12 6.05
CA GLN A 416 -17.92 17.38 5.43
C GLN A 416 -16.45 17.28 5.02
N LYS A 417 -15.59 16.78 5.91
CA LYS A 417 -14.16 16.65 5.63
C LYS A 417 -13.86 15.59 4.56
N THR A 418 -14.62 14.49 4.54
CA THR A 418 -14.51 13.43 3.54
C THR A 418 -14.99 13.91 2.17
N ALA A 419 -16.16 14.57 2.10
CA ALA A 419 -16.70 15.15 0.88
C ALA A 419 -15.76 16.21 0.29
N ARG A 420 -15.15 17.04 1.13
CA ARG A 420 -14.16 18.04 0.70
C ARG A 420 -12.94 17.40 0.04
N LYS A 421 -12.40 16.32 0.61
CA LYS A 421 -11.24 15.61 0.06
C LYS A 421 -11.55 14.81 -1.21
N ASN A 422 -12.77 14.29 -1.32
CA ASN A 422 -13.23 13.53 -2.48
C ASN A 422 -13.91 14.42 -3.56
N SER A 423 -13.91 15.74 -3.37
CA SER A 423 -14.49 16.68 -4.33
C SER A 423 -13.67 16.69 -5.62
N ILE A 424 -14.36 16.56 -6.75
CA ILE A 424 -13.78 16.64 -8.10
C ILE A 424 -13.40 18.09 -8.44
N ILE A 425 -13.99 19.07 -7.76
CA ILE A 425 -13.68 20.49 -7.97
C ILE A 425 -12.37 20.81 -7.25
N PRO A 426 -11.31 21.22 -7.97
CA PRO A 426 -10.05 21.60 -7.35
C PRO A 426 -10.24 22.81 -6.44
N HIS A 427 -9.52 22.81 -5.32
CA HIS A 427 -9.53 23.89 -4.34
C HIS A 427 -8.70 25.09 -4.75
#